data_AF-A0A368B8S3-F1
#
_entry.id   AF-A0A368B8S3-F1
#
_cell.length_a   1.000
_cell.length_b   1.000
_cell.length_c   1.000
_cell.angle_alpha   90.00
_cell.angle_beta   90.00
_cell.angle_gamma   90.00
#
_symmetry.space_group_name_H-M   'P 1'
#
loop_
_entity.id
_entity.type
_entity.pdbx_description
1 polymer ?
#
loop_
_entity_poly.entity_id
_entity_poly.type
_entity_poly.pdbx_seq_one_letter_code
_entity_poly.pdbx_strand_id
1 'polypeptide(L)'
;MKVLLLKLALTILAVSILPSCSFFQPAAPLPGATSQSKLEKGKSAQAAWLGSLWSSAGSGRQGEGFLPAQVDLAVKASASTLPVDRYGRPTYHSESVRHRYVRTTSYSHQENEVGAEGRLNAMGTILKYGRVRSAAADWSRYPVGTAFRIKGLPQVYVVDDYGRSLAGTNTIDIYHPTLKLMRKWATRDVEINVIRWGSWEQSANLLRGRTKYAHCAMMYYATLAKIRRQRVAQAAEREAVNPSL
;
A
#
# COMPACT_ATOMS: atom_id res chain seq x y z
N MET A 1 -15.12 -62.41 9.44
CA MET A 1 -15.82 -62.24 10.73
C MET A 1 -14.85 -62.51 11.87
N LYS A 2 -14.43 -61.47 12.59
CA LYS A 2 -14.05 -61.47 14.02
C LYS A 2 -13.53 -60.08 14.36
N VAL A 3 -14.40 -59.33 15.00
CA VAL A 3 -14.16 -58.04 15.64
C VAL A 3 -13.44 -58.29 16.96
N LEU A 4 -12.44 -57.49 17.31
CA LEU A 4 -12.02 -57.37 18.70
C LEU A 4 -11.74 -55.91 19.06
N LEU A 5 -12.54 -55.45 20.03
CA LEU A 5 -12.54 -54.17 20.73
C LEU A 5 -11.30 -53.99 21.60
N LEU A 6 -10.90 -52.72 21.84
CA LEU A 6 -10.24 -52.15 23.05
C LEU A 6 -9.83 -50.70 22.68
N LYS A 7 -9.99 -49.60 23.41
CA LYS A 7 -10.44 -49.25 24.78
C LYS A 7 -11.01 -47.81 24.71
N LEU A 8 -12.07 -47.55 25.47
CA LEU A 8 -12.60 -46.21 25.76
C LEU A 8 -11.92 -45.67 27.03
N ALA A 9 -11.38 -44.45 27.00
CA ALA A 9 -10.76 -43.79 28.15
C ALA A 9 -11.50 -42.49 28.51
N LEU A 10 -12.23 -42.60 29.62
CA LEU A 10 -12.42 -41.67 30.75
C LEU A 10 -12.54 -40.14 30.52
N THR A 11 -13.74 -39.67 30.86
CA THR A 11 -14.16 -38.31 31.22
C THR A 11 -13.41 -37.72 32.42
N ILE A 12 -13.06 -36.43 32.35
CA ILE A 12 -12.85 -35.58 33.54
C ILE A 12 -13.63 -34.27 33.37
N LEU A 13 -14.62 -34.10 34.24
CA LEU A 13 -15.32 -32.86 34.54
C LEU A 13 -14.67 -32.28 35.81
N ALA A 14 -14.25 -31.02 35.80
CA ALA A 14 -13.93 -30.30 37.03
C ALA A 14 -14.31 -28.83 36.91
N VAL A 15 -15.33 -28.47 37.69
CA VAL A 15 -15.81 -27.12 38.01
C VAL A 15 -15.17 -26.70 39.33
N SER A 16 -14.59 -25.51 39.42
CA SER A 16 -14.43 -24.76 40.69
C SER A 16 -13.97 -23.33 40.41
N ILE A 17 -14.84 -22.32 40.58
CA ILE A 17 -15.01 -21.45 41.76
C ILE A 17 -14.15 -20.17 41.69
N LEU A 18 -14.84 -19.04 41.59
CA LEU A 18 -14.38 -17.65 41.75
C LEU A 18 -13.89 -17.39 43.19
N PRO A 19 -13.11 -16.30 43.39
CA PRO A 19 -13.52 -15.38 44.44
C PRO A 19 -13.56 -13.93 43.98
N SER A 20 -14.66 -13.29 44.35
CA SER A 20 -14.88 -11.85 44.34
C SER A 20 -14.39 -11.27 45.66
N CYS A 21 -13.53 -10.25 45.65
CA CYS A 21 -13.38 -9.31 46.76
C CYS A 21 -13.16 -7.91 46.20
N SER A 22 -14.16 -7.07 46.41
CA SER A 22 -14.18 -5.62 46.25
C SER A 22 -13.25 -4.97 47.28
N PHE A 23 -12.41 -4.01 46.89
CA PHE A 23 -12.00 -2.92 47.79
C PHE A 23 -11.69 -1.66 46.98
N PHE A 24 -12.47 -0.63 47.26
CA PHE A 24 -12.39 0.72 46.72
C PHE A 24 -11.87 1.59 47.87
N GLN A 25 -10.73 2.28 47.71
CA GLN A 25 -10.53 3.61 48.32
C GLN A 25 -9.40 4.39 47.62
N PRO A 26 -9.55 5.72 47.43
CA PRO A 26 -8.57 6.55 46.75
C PRO A 26 -7.56 7.16 47.75
N ALA A 27 -6.31 7.34 47.31
CA ALA A 27 -5.30 8.07 48.07
C ALA A 27 -5.10 9.49 47.49
N ALA A 28 -5.16 10.48 48.38
CA ALA A 28 -4.86 11.89 48.12
C ALA A 28 -3.33 12.16 48.02
N PRO A 29 -2.90 13.33 47.50
CA PRO A 29 -1.52 13.57 47.04
C PRO A 29 -0.67 14.36 48.06
N LEU A 30 0.63 14.04 48.17
CA LEU A 30 1.66 14.89 48.80
C LEU A 30 3.05 14.69 48.13
N PRO A 31 3.99 15.63 48.28
CA PRO A 31 4.74 16.21 47.15
C PRO A 31 6.22 15.81 47.06
N GLY A 32 6.79 16.04 45.87
CA GLY A 32 8.16 16.53 45.71
C GLY A 32 9.31 15.52 45.86
N ALA A 33 9.78 14.99 44.72
CA ALA A 33 11.20 14.66 44.55
C ALA A 33 11.57 14.80 43.08
N THR A 34 12.28 15.88 42.78
CA THR A 34 12.91 16.21 41.51
C THR A 34 13.99 15.18 41.19
N SER A 35 13.83 14.48 40.06
CA SER A 35 14.91 13.71 39.45
C SER A 35 14.84 13.93 37.94
N GLN A 36 15.68 14.85 37.48
CA GLN A 36 15.95 15.08 36.06
C GLN A 36 16.59 13.82 35.47
N SER A 37 15.82 13.03 34.72
CA SER A 37 16.39 12.05 33.78
C SER A 37 16.31 12.59 32.36
N LYS A 38 17.49 12.76 31.80
CA LYS A 38 17.80 13.22 30.45
C LYS A 38 17.11 12.32 29.42
N LEU A 39 16.06 12.83 28.77
CA LEU A 39 15.35 12.13 27.70
C LEU A 39 16.22 12.15 26.43
N GLU A 40 17.00 11.09 26.21
CA GLU A 40 17.66 10.88 24.92
C GLU A 40 16.61 10.61 23.84
N LYS A 41 16.57 11.51 22.84
CA LYS A 41 15.79 11.37 21.61
C LYS A 41 16.33 10.18 20.80
N GLY A 42 15.74 9.00 21.00
CA GLY A 42 15.83 7.89 20.06
C GLY A 42 15.16 8.29 18.74
N LYS A 43 15.96 8.66 17.74
CA LYS A 43 15.50 8.83 16.35
C LYS A 43 14.97 7.48 15.87
N SER A 44 13.71 7.43 15.44
CA SER A 44 13.14 6.22 14.86
C SER A 44 13.91 5.82 13.60
N ALA A 45 14.26 4.53 13.51
CA ALA A 45 14.98 3.94 12.38
C ALA A 45 14.25 4.10 11.03
N GLN A 46 12.98 4.52 11.04
CA GLN A 46 12.18 4.81 9.85
C GLN A 46 12.59 6.11 9.15
N ALA A 47 13.25 7.05 9.83
CA ALA A 47 13.65 8.35 9.25
C ALA A 47 15.06 8.36 8.64
N ALA A 48 15.88 7.34 8.90
CA ALA A 48 17.32 7.36 8.57
C ALA A 48 17.68 6.89 7.15
N TRP A 49 16.79 6.18 6.44
CA TRP A 49 17.11 5.64 5.11
C TRP A 49 16.91 6.63 3.93
N LEU A 50 16.31 7.80 4.18
CA LEU A 50 16.09 8.80 3.12
C LEU A 50 17.38 9.48 2.60
N GLY A 51 18.53 9.23 3.23
CA GLY A 51 19.79 9.95 2.96
C GLY A 51 20.80 9.28 2.02
N SER A 52 20.66 8.00 1.65
CA SER A 52 21.81 7.24 1.10
C SER A 52 21.68 6.77 -0.36
N LEU A 53 20.85 7.42 -1.19
CA LEU A 53 20.67 7.04 -2.60
C LEU A 53 20.93 8.22 -3.56
N TRP A 54 22.10 8.84 -3.44
CA TRP A 54 22.56 9.80 -4.45
C TRP A 54 24.06 9.69 -4.71
N SER A 55 24.42 8.92 -5.73
CA SER A 55 25.68 9.05 -6.47
C SER A 55 25.52 8.32 -7.80
N SER A 56 25.22 9.07 -8.87
CA SER A 56 25.73 8.84 -10.24
C SER A 56 24.98 9.68 -11.28
N ALA A 57 25.70 10.69 -11.77
CA ALA A 57 25.78 11.20 -13.15
C ALA A 57 24.51 11.37 -14.01
N GLY A 58 24.18 12.65 -14.23
CA GLY A 58 23.27 13.13 -15.27
C GLY A 58 23.17 14.65 -15.21
N SER A 59 24.21 15.35 -15.68
CA SER A 59 24.27 16.80 -15.82
C SER A 59 23.34 17.26 -16.96
N GLY A 60 22.04 17.33 -16.69
CA GLY A 60 21.07 18.05 -17.50
C GLY A 60 20.63 19.27 -16.73
N ARG A 61 20.60 20.44 -17.39
CA ARG A 61 20.05 21.70 -16.84
C ARG A 61 18.77 21.41 -16.06
N GLN A 62 18.79 21.63 -14.75
CA GLN A 62 17.64 21.56 -13.86
C GLN A 62 16.70 22.73 -14.16
N GLY A 63 15.97 22.64 -15.27
CA GLY A 63 14.81 23.47 -15.53
C GLY A 63 13.57 22.76 -14.98
N GLU A 64 13.01 23.30 -13.90
CA GLU A 64 11.57 23.61 -13.75
C GLU A 64 10.58 22.65 -14.44
N GLY A 65 9.84 21.85 -13.68
CA GLY A 65 8.79 21.04 -14.30
C GLY A 65 7.75 20.51 -13.32
N PHE A 66 6.60 21.18 -13.24
CA PHE A 66 5.41 20.58 -12.62
C PHE A 66 4.95 19.29 -13.36
N LEU A 67 5.43 19.08 -14.59
CA LEU A 67 5.02 18.03 -15.51
C LEU A 67 6.10 16.95 -15.69
N PRO A 68 5.72 15.68 -15.93
CA PRO A 68 6.65 14.59 -16.22
C PRO A 68 7.49 14.84 -17.47
N ALA A 69 8.69 14.25 -17.49
CA ALA A 69 9.47 14.13 -18.72
C ALA A 69 8.85 13.08 -19.67
N GLN A 70 9.28 13.10 -20.93
CA GLN A 70 8.83 12.16 -21.94
C GLN A 70 9.20 10.70 -21.58
N VAL A 71 8.26 9.79 -21.85
CA VAL A 71 8.45 8.34 -21.70
C VAL A 71 9.44 7.83 -22.73
N ASP A 72 10.40 7.02 -22.30
CA ASP A 72 11.35 6.39 -23.22
C ASP A 72 10.68 5.46 -24.23
N LEU A 73 11.21 5.47 -25.45
CA LEU A 73 10.73 4.61 -26.54
C LEU A 73 10.88 3.12 -26.19
N ALA A 74 11.96 2.74 -25.53
CA ALA A 74 12.18 1.36 -25.08
C ALA A 74 11.11 0.91 -24.06
N VAL A 75 10.73 1.77 -23.12
CA VAL A 75 9.68 1.46 -22.15
C VAL A 75 8.33 1.33 -22.85
N LYS A 76 8.01 2.22 -23.79
CA LYS A 76 6.78 2.12 -24.62
C LYS A 76 6.75 0.84 -25.45
N ALA A 77 7.85 0.50 -26.11
CA ALA A 77 7.97 -0.70 -26.93
C ALA A 77 7.84 -1.99 -26.10
N SER A 78 8.45 -2.04 -24.91
CA SER A 78 8.28 -3.19 -24.02
C SER A 78 6.82 -3.34 -23.56
N ALA A 79 6.14 -2.21 -23.31
CA ALA A 79 4.77 -2.18 -22.85
C ALA A 79 3.73 -2.53 -23.92
N SER A 80 4.00 -2.29 -25.20
CA SER A 80 3.02 -2.50 -26.29
C SER A 80 2.67 -3.97 -26.53
N THR A 81 3.50 -4.89 -26.04
CA THR A 81 3.28 -6.35 -26.15
C THR A 81 2.40 -6.89 -25.02
N LEU A 82 2.12 -6.09 -23.99
CA LEU A 82 1.38 -6.52 -22.80
C LEU A 82 -0.13 -6.44 -23.03
N PRO A 83 -0.93 -7.32 -22.40
CA PRO A 83 -2.37 -7.20 -22.43
C PRO A 83 -2.81 -5.89 -21.79
N VAL A 84 -3.85 -5.27 -22.33
CA VAL A 84 -4.31 -3.94 -21.91
C VAL A 84 -5.58 -4.00 -21.06
N ASP A 85 -5.79 -2.98 -20.23
CA ASP A 85 -7.07 -2.74 -19.55
C ASP A 85 -8.09 -2.05 -20.48
N ARG A 86 -9.27 -1.70 -19.92
CA ARG A 86 -10.34 -0.99 -20.63
C ARG A 86 -9.95 0.39 -21.17
N TYR A 87 -8.82 0.94 -20.77
CA TYR A 87 -8.30 2.24 -21.22
C TYR A 87 -7.06 2.08 -22.11
N GLY A 88 -6.79 0.88 -22.60
CA GLY A 88 -5.64 0.60 -23.47
C GLY A 88 -4.31 0.62 -22.72
N ARG A 89 -4.30 0.42 -21.40
CA ARG A 89 -3.09 0.53 -20.57
C ARG A 89 -2.51 -0.82 -20.20
N PRO A 90 -1.17 -0.99 -20.34
CA PRO A 90 -0.50 -2.27 -20.20
C PRO A 90 -0.68 -2.85 -18.80
N THR A 91 -0.96 -4.14 -18.74
CA THR A 91 -1.07 -4.93 -17.52
C THR A 91 0.24 -5.68 -17.28
N TYR A 92 0.97 -5.26 -16.25
CA TYR A 92 2.20 -5.93 -15.83
C TYR A 92 1.90 -7.12 -14.92
N HIS A 93 2.37 -8.31 -15.31
CA HIS A 93 2.13 -9.54 -14.56
C HIS A 93 3.16 -9.81 -13.45
N SER A 94 4.34 -9.18 -13.53
CA SER A 94 5.42 -9.35 -12.55
C SER A 94 5.77 -8.04 -11.84
N GLU A 95 6.00 -8.16 -10.54
CA GLU A 95 6.54 -7.10 -9.67
C GLU A 95 8.03 -6.82 -9.95
N SER A 96 8.73 -7.72 -10.65
CA SER A 96 10.13 -7.49 -11.07
C SER A 96 10.25 -6.37 -12.11
N VAL A 97 9.20 -6.12 -12.90
CA VAL A 97 9.15 -5.01 -13.87
C VAL A 97 8.85 -3.72 -13.14
N ARG A 98 9.89 -2.92 -12.87
CA ARG A 98 9.79 -1.66 -12.09
C ARG A 98 9.63 -0.40 -12.93
N HIS A 99 10.22 -0.37 -14.12
CA HIS A 99 10.01 0.69 -15.10
C HIS A 99 8.73 0.41 -15.88
N ARG A 100 7.75 1.29 -15.78
CA ARG A 100 6.40 1.04 -16.31
C ARG A 100 5.87 2.25 -17.07
N TYR A 101 5.17 1.97 -18.16
CA TYR A 101 4.35 2.91 -18.90
C TYR A 101 2.94 2.91 -18.33
N VAL A 102 2.52 4.06 -17.78
CA VAL A 102 1.29 4.14 -16.98
C VAL A 102 0.49 5.37 -17.39
N ARG A 103 -0.84 5.22 -17.48
CA ARG A 103 -1.74 6.37 -17.54
C ARG A 103 -1.89 6.95 -16.14
N THR A 104 -1.68 8.25 -16.03
CA THR A 104 -2.02 9.01 -14.83
C THR A 104 -3.19 9.95 -15.10
N THR A 105 -3.99 10.12 -14.07
CA THR A 105 -4.99 11.19 -13.94
C THR A 105 -4.61 12.05 -12.74
N SER A 106 -5.47 13.00 -12.39
CA SER A 106 -5.34 13.76 -11.14
C SER A 106 -6.67 13.93 -10.45
N TYR A 107 -6.64 13.96 -9.13
CA TYR A 107 -7.78 14.28 -8.27
C TYR A 107 -7.40 15.32 -7.22
N SER A 108 -8.42 15.92 -6.62
CA SER A 108 -8.31 16.85 -5.52
C SER A 108 -9.46 16.68 -4.55
N HIS A 109 -9.18 16.79 -3.26
CA HIS A 109 -10.24 16.88 -2.25
C HIS A 109 -11.18 18.08 -2.47
N GLN A 110 -10.75 19.12 -3.21
CA GLN A 110 -11.58 20.26 -3.56
C GLN A 110 -12.67 19.95 -4.60
N GLU A 111 -12.66 18.76 -5.21
CA GLU A 111 -13.74 18.30 -6.07
C GLU A 111 -15.03 18.04 -5.26
N ASN A 112 -14.92 17.89 -3.93
CA ASN A 112 -16.04 17.72 -3.00
C ASN A 112 -17.00 16.59 -3.44
N GLU A 113 -16.44 15.49 -3.95
CA GLU A 113 -17.25 14.34 -4.36
C GLU A 113 -18.05 13.78 -3.18
N VAL A 114 -19.33 13.46 -3.45
CA VAL A 114 -20.23 12.91 -2.43
C VAL A 114 -19.68 11.56 -1.94
N GLY A 115 -19.41 11.48 -0.64
CA GLY A 115 -18.88 10.28 0.01
C GLY A 115 -17.34 10.19 0.06
N ALA A 116 -16.63 11.22 -0.42
CA ALA A 116 -15.19 11.35 -0.17
C ALA A 116 -14.92 11.94 1.22
N GLU A 117 -13.91 11.42 1.92
CA GLU A 117 -13.52 11.80 3.28
C GLU A 117 -12.74 13.14 3.34
N GLY A 118 -13.03 14.05 2.40
CA GLY A 118 -12.34 15.33 2.23
C GLY A 118 -10.83 15.15 2.08
N ARG A 119 -10.07 15.55 3.11
CA ARG A 119 -8.59 15.56 3.08
C ARG A 119 -7.96 14.25 3.55
N LEU A 120 -8.75 13.22 3.85
CA LEU A 120 -8.25 11.91 4.25
C LEU A 120 -8.15 10.99 3.03
N ASN A 121 -7.07 10.19 2.98
CA ASN A 121 -6.94 9.08 2.05
C ASN A 121 -7.66 7.83 2.58
N ALA A 122 -7.75 6.78 1.75
CA ALA A 122 -8.31 5.50 2.14
C ALA A 122 -7.63 4.80 3.33
N MET A 123 -6.45 5.24 3.79
CA MET A 123 -5.82 4.74 5.03
C MET A 123 -6.29 5.50 6.29
N GLY A 124 -7.12 6.54 6.16
CA GLY A 124 -7.56 7.40 7.26
C GLY A 124 -6.51 8.44 7.67
N THR A 125 -5.55 8.75 6.80
CA THR A 125 -4.49 9.75 7.06
C THR A 125 -4.60 10.92 6.09
N ILE A 126 -4.00 12.06 6.43
CA ILE A 126 -4.07 13.26 5.59
C ILE A 126 -3.36 13.05 4.25
N LEU A 127 -4.01 13.44 3.16
CA LEU A 127 -3.47 13.47 1.80
C LEU A 127 -2.19 14.33 1.73
N LYS A 128 -1.14 13.76 1.14
CA LYS A 128 0.21 14.33 1.16
C LYS A 128 0.51 15.07 -0.13
N TYR A 129 1.04 16.29 -0.03
CA TYR A 129 1.55 17.05 -1.17
C TYR A 129 2.82 17.82 -0.83
N GLY A 130 3.95 17.11 -0.79
CA GLY A 130 5.28 17.67 -0.53
C GLY A 130 6.36 16.89 -1.26
N ARG A 131 7.46 16.55 -0.56
CA ARG A 131 8.50 15.63 -1.06
C ARG A 131 7.92 14.22 -1.32
N VAL A 132 6.96 13.82 -0.48
CA VAL A 132 6.12 12.65 -0.68
C VAL A 132 4.73 13.11 -1.08
N ARG A 133 4.13 12.47 -2.08
CA ARG A 133 2.79 12.78 -2.59
C ARG A 133 1.88 11.56 -2.56
N SER A 134 0.63 11.77 -2.19
CA SER A 134 -0.40 10.74 -2.24
C SER A 134 -0.77 10.40 -3.68
N ALA A 135 -1.10 9.15 -3.91
CA ALA A 135 -1.61 8.64 -5.17
C ALA A 135 -2.72 7.62 -4.89
N ALA A 136 -3.72 7.58 -5.76
CA ALA A 136 -4.76 6.58 -5.74
C ALA A 136 -4.53 5.55 -6.86
N ALA A 137 -4.82 4.29 -6.62
CA ALA A 137 -4.74 3.25 -7.63
C ALA A 137 -5.68 2.08 -7.30
N ASP A 138 -5.86 1.17 -8.25
CA ASP A 138 -6.39 -0.16 -7.93
C ASP A 138 -5.39 -0.92 -7.05
N TRP A 139 -5.77 -1.23 -5.81
CA TRP A 139 -4.91 -1.92 -4.85
C TRP A 139 -4.60 -3.38 -5.21
N SER A 140 -5.31 -3.99 -6.15
CA SER A 140 -4.96 -5.28 -6.74
C SER A 140 -3.89 -5.18 -7.84
N ARG A 141 -3.58 -3.96 -8.30
CA ARG A 141 -2.51 -3.64 -9.27
C ARG A 141 -1.30 -3.03 -8.59
N TYR A 142 -1.52 -2.00 -7.76
CA TYR A 142 -0.53 -1.31 -6.95
C TYR A 142 -1.00 -1.33 -5.49
N PRO A 143 -0.53 -2.28 -4.67
CA PRO A 143 -1.00 -2.42 -3.30
C PRO A 143 -0.65 -1.20 -2.46
N VAL A 144 -1.40 -1.02 -1.39
CA VAL A 144 -1.25 0.10 -0.47
C VAL A 144 0.19 0.16 0.06
N GLY A 145 0.76 1.36 0.08
CA GLY A 145 2.15 1.62 0.42
C GLY A 145 3.14 1.44 -0.72
N THR A 146 2.70 1.14 -1.96
CA THR A 146 3.58 1.13 -3.14
C THR A 146 4.18 2.52 -3.34
N ALA A 147 5.50 2.61 -3.41
CA ALA A 147 6.24 3.84 -3.60
C ALA A 147 6.91 3.87 -4.98
N PHE A 148 6.76 4.97 -5.70
CA PHE A 148 7.31 5.13 -7.05
C PHE A 148 7.77 6.57 -7.31
N ARG A 149 8.60 6.74 -8.34
CA ARG A 149 8.95 8.04 -8.92
C ARG A 149 8.34 8.15 -10.31
N ILE A 150 8.01 9.37 -10.69
CA ILE A 150 7.63 9.71 -12.07
C ILE A 150 8.86 10.34 -12.72
N LYS A 151 9.20 9.89 -13.93
CA LYS A 151 10.38 10.39 -14.65
C LYS A 151 10.32 11.91 -14.84
N GLY A 152 11.44 12.57 -14.56
CA GLY A 152 11.58 14.03 -14.63
C GLY A 152 11.04 14.79 -13.42
N LEU A 153 10.44 14.12 -12.44
CA LEU A 153 9.91 14.74 -11.23
C LEU A 153 10.72 14.34 -9.98
N PRO A 154 11.00 15.27 -9.06
CA PRO A 154 11.83 14.97 -7.88
C PRO A 154 11.06 14.30 -6.74
N GLN A 155 9.72 14.22 -6.82
CA GLN A 155 8.90 13.71 -5.72
C GLN A 155 8.80 12.19 -5.73
N VAL A 156 8.60 11.64 -4.54
CA VAL A 156 8.18 10.23 -4.36
C VAL A 156 6.67 10.21 -4.21
N TYR A 157 6.02 9.30 -4.90
CA TYR A 157 4.58 9.07 -4.84
C TYR A 157 4.33 7.79 -4.07
N VAL A 158 3.31 7.80 -3.22
CA VAL A 158 2.90 6.64 -2.44
C VAL A 158 1.43 6.37 -2.70
N VAL A 159 1.13 5.12 -3.06
CA VAL A 159 -0.25 4.65 -3.17
C VAL A 159 -0.80 4.50 -1.75
N ASP A 160 -1.58 5.47 -1.30
CA ASP A 160 -2.26 5.46 -0.01
C ASP A 160 -3.77 5.67 -0.13
N ASP A 161 -4.27 5.77 -1.36
CA ASP A 161 -5.69 5.95 -1.67
C ASP A 161 -6.19 5.01 -2.79
N TYR A 162 -7.50 4.98 -3.03
CA TYR A 162 -8.13 4.31 -4.17
C TYR A 162 -9.40 5.05 -4.60
N GLY A 163 -9.92 4.72 -5.79
CA GLY A 163 -11.17 5.29 -6.30
C GLY A 163 -11.98 4.29 -7.11
N ARG A 164 -13.30 4.52 -7.19
CA ARG A 164 -14.22 3.64 -7.96
C ARG A 164 -13.83 3.54 -9.43
N SER A 165 -13.42 4.65 -10.05
CA SER A 165 -13.02 4.72 -11.46
C SER A 165 -11.69 4.01 -11.77
N LEU A 166 -10.86 3.78 -10.75
CA LEU A 166 -9.55 3.16 -10.87
C LEU A 166 -9.62 1.64 -10.80
N ALA A 167 -10.61 1.09 -10.10
CA ALA A 167 -10.77 -0.33 -9.91
C ALA A 167 -10.94 -1.06 -11.27
N GLY A 168 -10.13 -2.10 -11.48
CA GLY A 168 -10.02 -2.87 -12.71
C GLY A 168 -9.03 -2.29 -13.73
N THR A 169 -8.38 -1.15 -13.43
CA THR A 169 -7.55 -0.40 -14.39
C THR A 169 -6.10 -0.33 -13.94
N ASN A 170 -5.21 -0.04 -14.89
CA ASN A 170 -3.80 0.24 -14.66
C ASN A 170 -3.52 1.74 -14.52
N THR A 171 -4.56 2.56 -14.27
CA THR A 171 -4.45 4.01 -14.07
C THR A 171 -4.01 4.34 -12.65
N ILE A 172 -3.15 5.35 -12.49
CA ILE A 172 -2.78 5.92 -11.19
C ILE A 172 -3.26 7.37 -11.13
N ASP A 173 -4.01 7.72 -10.09
CA ASP A 173 -4.51 9.07 -9.88
C ASP A 173 -3.57 9.86 -8.97
N ILE A 174 -3.11 11.02 -9.40
CA ILE A 174 -2.13 11.83 -8.66
C ILE A 174 -2.84 12.91 -7.87
N TYR A 175 -2.63 12.92 -6.55
CA TYR A 175 -3.25 13.93 -5.69
C TYR A 175 -2.66 15.32 -5.95
N HIS A 176 -3.55 16.31 -6.07
CA HIS A 176 -3.23 17.72 -6.04
C HIS A 176 -4.11 18.47 -5.04
N PRO A 177 -3.56 19.44 -4.27
CA PRO A 177 -4.30 20.10 -3.20
C PRO A 177 -5.27 21.18 -3.72
N THR A 178 -5.18 21.55 -5.00
CA THR A 178 -6.07 22.54 -5.61
C THR A 178 -6.57 22.10 -6.98
N LEU A 179 -7.79 22.51 -7.33
CA LEU A 179 -8.37 22.26 -8.66
C LEU A 179 -7.51 22.86 -9.79
N LYS A 180 -6.82 23.98 -9.54
CA LYS A 180 -5.89 24.58 -10.52
C LYS A 180 -4.72 23.65 -10.83
N LEU A 181 -4.10 23.07 -9.80
CA LEU A 181 -2.97 22.13 -9.97
C LEU A 181 -3.46 20.81 -10.60
N MET A 182 -4.60 20.30 -10.13
CA MET A 182 -5.26 19.13 -10.70
C MET A 182 -5.50 19.31 -12.20
N ARG A 183 -6.15 20.41 -12.63
CA ARG A 183 -6.39 20.68 -14.06
C ARG A 183 -5.10 20.87 -14.86
N LYS A 184 -4.06 21.47 -14.26
CA LYS A 184 -2.72 21.55 -14.88
C LYS A 184 -2.11 20.16 -15.06
N TRP A 185 -2.48 19.18 -14.22
CA TRP A 185 -2.07 17.80 -14.37
C TRP A 185 -2.94 17.02 -15.38
N ALA A 186 -4.27 17.15 -15.36
CA ALA A 186 -5.14 16.48 -16.33
C ALA A 186 -4.87 14.96 -16.47
N THR A 187 -5.13 14.37 -17.64
CA THR A 187 -4.75 12.99 -17.96
C THR A 187 -3.47 12.97 -18.80
N ARG A 188 -2.57 12.03 -18.53
CA ARG A 188 -1.36 11.83 -19.36
C ARG A 188 -0.73 10.47 -19.15
N ASP A 189 0.06 10.05 -20.12
CA ASP A 189 0.88 8.85 -20.01
C ASP A 189 2.29 9.22 -19.54
N VAL A 190 2.78 8.46 -18.56
CA VAL A 190 4.05 8.72 -17.88
C VAL A 190 4.88 7.46 -17.77
N GLU A 191 6.17 7.67 -17.54
CA GLU A 191 7.08 6.62 -17.12
C GLU A 191 7.22 6.69 -15.60
N ILE A 192 6.94 5.57 -14.94
CA ILE A 192 7.19 5.43 -13.51
C ILE A 192 8.32 4.43 -13.26
N ASN A 193 9.03 4.64 -12.16
CA ASN A 193 9.91 3.64 -11.57
C ASN A 193 9.38 3.26 -10.19
N VAL A 194 8.96 2.00 -10.02
CA VAL A 194 8.51 1.46 -8.73
C VAL A 194 9.72 1.19 -7.85
N ILE A 195 9.86 1.99 -6.80
CA ILE A 195 10.96 1.90 -5.82
C ILE A 195 10.68 0.74 -4.86
N ARG A 196 9.45 0.64 -4.37
CA ARG A 196 9.05 -0.40 -3.41
C ARG A 196 7.59 -0.78 -3.63
N TRP A 197 7.31 -2.07 -3.67
CA TRP A 197 5.94 -2.57 -3.66
C TRP A 197 5.29 -2.41 -2.29
N GLY A 198 3.99 -2.13 -2.29
CA GLY A 198 3.15 -2.11 -1.10
C GLY A 198 2.86 -3.53 -0.57
N SER A 199 1.96 -3.62 0.41
CA SER A 199 1.55 -4.91 0.98
C SER A 199 0.18 -5.34 0.48
N TRP A 200 0.13 -6.50 -0.17
CA TRP A 200 -1.11 -7.14 -0.60
C TRP A 200 -1.99 -7.48 0.61
N GLU A 201 -1.40 -7.98 1.70
CA GLU A 201 -2.09 -8.32 2.94
C GLU A 201 -2.72 -7.08 3.57
N GLN A 202 -1.98 -5.96 3.64
CA GLN A 202 -2.51 -4.71 4.18
C GLN A 202 -3.65 -4.19 3.31
N SER A 203 -3.53 -4.24 1.99
CA SER A 203 -4.61 -3.90 1.06
C SER A 203 -5.85 -4.77 1.31
N ALA A 204 -5.69 -6.09 1.41
CA ALA A 204 -6.80 -7.00 1.68
C ALA A 204 -7.46 -6.72 3.03
N ASN A 205 -6.69 -6.44 4.08
CA ASN A 205 -7.22 -6.14 5.41
C ASN A 205 -8.04 -4.85 5.42
N LEU A 206 -7.55 -3.79 4.78
CA LEU A 206 -8.28 -2.52 4.67
C LEU A 206 -9.56 -2.68 3.83
N LEU A 207 -9.50 -3.43 2.73
CA LEU A 207 -10.65 -3.64 1.84
C LEU A 207 -11.71 -4.58 2.41
N ARG A 208 -11.33 -5.48 3.33
CA ARG A 208 -12.26 -6.46 3.94
C ARG A 208 -13.49 -5.79 4.54
N GLY A 209 -13.31 -4.68 5.23
CA GLY A 209 -14.42 -3.90 5.83
C GLY A 209 -15.23 -3.07 4.84
N ARG A 210 -14.86 -3.08 3.55
CA ARG A 210 -15.39 -2.17 2.52
C ARG A 210 -16.01 -2.89 1.34
N THR A 211 -16.12 -4.22 1.41
CA THR A 211 -16.65 -5.10 0.35
C THR A 211 -18.11 -4.86 0.00
N LYS A 212 -18.86 -4.11 0.83
CA LYS A 212 -20.21 -3.63 0.48
C LYS A 212 -20.21 -2.76 -0.79
N TYR A 213 -19.09 -2.14 -1.13
CA TYR A 213 -18.92 -1.42 -2.39
C TYR A 213 -18.32 -2.34 -3.45
N ALA A 214 -18.99 -2.48 -4.59
CA ALA A 214 -18.59 -3.42 -5.66
C ALA A 214 -17.13 -3.24 -6.11
N HIS A 215 -16.65 -2.00 -6.24
CA HIS A 215 -15.27 -1.71 -6.62
C HIS A 215 -14.25 -2.19 -5.56
N CYS A 216 -14.58 -2.03 -4.27
CA CYS A 216 -13.76 -2.56 -3.17
C CYS A 216 -13.77 -4.09 -3.14
N ALA A 217 -14.94 -4.72 -3.35
CA ALA A 217 -15.05 -6.17 -3.43
C ALA A 217 -14.18 -6.74 -4.56
N MET A 218 -14.21 -6.12 -5.75
CA MET A 218 -13.37 -6.52 -6.88
C MET A 218 -11.88 -6.44 -6.53
N MET A 219 -11.41 -5.31 -5.97
CA MET A 219 -10.01 -5.17 -5.56
C MET A 219 -9.64 -6.18 -4.46
N TYR A 220 -10.54 -6.43 -3.51
CA TYR A 220 -10.34 -7.38 -2.41
C TYR A 220 -10.11 -8.80 -2.93
N TYR A 221 -11.01 -9.32 -3.76
CA TYR A 221 -10.89 -10.68 -4.28
C TYR A 221 -9.71 -10.84 -5.25
N ALA A 222 -9.42 -9.83 -6.07
CA ALA A 222 -8.24 -9.83 -6.92
C ALA A 222 -6.93 -9.82 -6.11
N THR A 223 -6.90 -9.08 -4.99
CA THR A 223 -5.77 -9.07 -4.05
C THR A 223 -5.61 -10.43 -3.36
N LEU A 224 -6.69 -11.05 -2.89
CA LEU A 224 -6.64 -12.40 -2.32
C LEU A 224 -6.11 -13.43 -3.32
N ALA A 225 -6.51 -13.34 -4.58
CA ALA A 225 -6.00 -14.21 -5.63
C ALA A 225 -4.48 -14.06 -5.82
N LYS A 226 -3.94 -12.83 -5.71
CA LYS A 226 -2.48 -12.58 -5.75
C LYS A 226 -1.76 -13.20 -4.56
N ILE A 227 -2.24 -12.97 -3.34
CA ILE A 227 -1.66 -13.54 -2.12
C ILE A 227 -1.62 -15.07 -2.21
N ARG A 228 -2.70 -15.69 -2.67
CA ARG A 228 -2.76 -17.15 -2.87
C ARG A 228 -1.70 -17.63 -3.86
N ARG A 229 -1.56 -16.97 -5.02
CA ARG A 229 -0.52 -17.31 -6.01
C ARG A 229 0.89 -17.18 -5.46
N GLN A 230 1.18 -16.10 -4.73
CA GLN A 230 2.51 -15.88 -4.13
C GLN A 230 2.84 -16.96 -3.10
N ARG A 231 1.87 -17.37 -2.25
CA ARG A 231 2.06 -18.47 -1.30
C ARG A 231 2.35 -19.80 -1.98
N VAL A 232 1.65 -20.11 -3.07
CA VAL A 232 1.90 -21.33 -3.87
C VAL A 232 3.30 -21.29 -4.47
N ALA A 233 3.71 -20.16 -5.06
CA ALA A 233 5.07 -20.01 -5.61
C ALA A 233 6.15 -20.20 -4.54
N GLN A 234 5.97 -19.57 -3.37
CA GLN A 234 6.89 -19.73 -2.23
C GLN A 234 6.94 -21.17 -1.69
N ALA A 235 5.81 -21.88 -1.68
CA ALA A 235 5.79 -23.29 -1.28
C ALA A 235 6.57 -24.16 -2.27
N ALA A 236 6.36 -23.97 -3.57
CA ALA A 236 7.08 -24.68 -4.61
C ALA A 236 8.59 -24.40 -4.58
N GLU A 237 9.00 -23.15 -4.34
CA GLU A 237 10.42 -22.80 -4.16
C GLU A 237 11.03 -23.49 -2.93
N ARG A 238 10.30 -23.57 -1.81
CA ARG A 238 10.76 -24.26 -0.60
C ARG A 238 10.93 -25.76 -0.82
N GLU A 239 9.99 -26.39 -1.52
CA GLU A 239 10.05 -27.82 -1.87
C GLU A 239 11.21 -28.11 -2.83
N ALA A 240 11.44 -27.22 -3.82
CA ALA A 240 12.59 -27.33 -4.72
C ALA A 240 13.94 -27.22 -3.99
N VAL A 241 14.01 -26.43 -2.92
CA VAL A 241 15.22 -26.27 -2.08
C VAL A 241 15.37 -27.40 -1.06
N ASN A 242 14.28 -28.00 -0.59
CA ASN A 242 14.28 -29.12 0.36
C ASN A 242 13.31 -30.23 -0.10
N PRO A 243 13.73 -31.11 -1.03
CA PRO A 243 12.87 -32.13 -1.63
C PRO A 243 12.57 -33.35 -0.72
N SER A 244 12.73 -33.24 0.59
CA SER A 244 12.71 -34.38 1.53
C SER A 244 11.85 -34.20 2.80
N LEU A 245 10.75 -33.45 2.70
CA LEU A 245 9.61 -33.52 3.63
C LEU A 245 8.34 -33.91 2.86
#